data_AF-A0A2G4HHU5-F1
#
_entry.id   AF-A0A2G4HHU5-F1
#
_cell.length_a   1.000
_cell.length_b   1.000
_cell.length_c   1.000
_cell.angle_alpha   90.00
_cell.angle_beta   90.00
_cell.angle_gamma   90.00
#
_symmetry.space_group_name_H-M   'P 1'
#
loop_
_entity.id
_entity.type
_entity.pdbx_description
1 polymer ?
#
loop_
_entity_poly.entity_id
_entity_poly.type
_entity_poly.pdbx_seq_one_letter_code
_entity_poly.pdbx_strand_id
1 'polypeptide(L)' 'WPWVRQVLADRGLLAGALFAQRVGWPDQLVAPAAAVAAGEQPYFSLLLVRQGWPQVLP' A
#
# COMPACT_ATOMS: atom_id res chain seq x y z
N TRP A 1 3.53 -0.23 -9.94
CA TRP A 1 2.36 0.38 -9.28
C TRP A 1 2.10 1.87 -9.57
N PRO A 2 2.77 2.58 -10.53
CA PRO A 2 2.55 4.02 -10.72
C PRO A 2 1.08 4.42 -10.91
N TRP A 3 0.36 3.71 -11.79
CA TRP A 3 -1.05 3.99 -12.03
C TRP A 3 -1.93 3.63 -10.82
N VAL A 4 -1.60 2.56 -10.09
CA VAL A 4 -2.31 2.17 -8.86
C VAL A 4 -2.14 3.22 -7.78
N ARG A 5 -0.91 3.73 -7.59
CA ARG A 5 -0.62 4.82 -6.64
C ARG A 5 -1.48 6.04 -6.92
N GLN A 6 -1.55 6.42 -8.19
CA GLN A 6 -2.31 7.60 -8.63
C GLN A 6 -3.79 7.39 -8.30
N VAL A 7 -4.38 6.25 -8.66
CA VAL A 7 -5.78 5.93 -8.36
C VAL A 7 -6.07 5.96 -6.85
N LEU A 8 -5.16 5.46 -6.01
CA LEU A 8 -5.32 5.55 -4.56
C LEU A 8 -5.24 6.98 -4.04
N ALA A 9 -4.36 7.80 -4.61
CA ALA A 9 -4.23 9.21 -4.24
C ALA A 9 -5.52 9.96 -4.60
N ASP A 10 -6.01 9.78 -5.82
CA ASP A 10 -7.24 10.44 -6.33
C ASP A 10 -8.48 10.05 -5.52
N ARG A 11 -8.48 8.84 -4.95
CA ARG A 11 -9.56 8.34 -4.08
C ARG A 11 -9.36 8.66 -2.59
N GLY A 12 -8.29 9.34 -2.21
CA GLY A 12 -7.95 9.62 -0.81
C GLY A 12 -7.59 8.38 0.02
N LEU A 13 -7.31 7.26 -0.62
CA LEU A 13 -7.02 5.96 0.03
C LEU A 13 -5.52 5.72 0.24
N LEU A 14 -4.64 6.48 -0.42
CA LEU A 14 -3.19 6.24 -0.41
C LEU A 14 -2.59 6.31 1.00
N ALA A 15 -3.02 7.26 1.83
CA ALA A 15 -2.50 7.45 3.18
C ALA A 15 -2.88 6.30 4.13
N GLY A 16 -4.02 5.63 3.88
CA GLY A 16 -4.53 4.52 4.69
C GLY A 16 -4.15 3.14 4.16
N ALA A 17 -3.34 3.06 3.10
CA ALA A 17 -2.92 1.81 2.49
C ALA A 17 -1.49 1.42 2.92
N LEU A 18 -1.23 0.13 2.97
CA LEU A 18 0.10 -0.45 3.20
C LEU A 18 0.62 -1.09 1.92
N PHE A 19 1.90 -0.92 1.66
CA PHE A 19 2.64 -1.60 0.61
C PHE A 19 3.63 -2.56 1.26
N ALA A 20 3.66 -3.81 0.81
CA ALA A 20 4.63 -4.76 1.29
C ALA A 20 5.32 -5.50 0.15
N GLN A 21 6.56 -5.92 0.38
CA GLN A 21 7.40 -6.66 -0.57
C GLN A 21 7.99 -7.87 0.11
N ARG A 22 7.95 -9.00 -0.59
CA ARG A 22 8.56 -10.29 -0.20
C ARG A 22 8.34 -10.61 1.29
N VAL A 23 7.07 -10.59 1.68
CA VAL A 23 6.69 -10.86 3.07
C VAL A 23 7.19 -12.25 3.48
N GLY A 24 7.87 -12.32 4.62
CA GLY A 24 8.52 -13.53 5.14
C GLY A 24 9.97 -13.74 4.70
N TRP A 25 10.56 -12.86 3.88
CA TRP A 25 11.96 -12.95 3.47
C TRP A 25 12.85 -12.03 4.34
N PRO A 26 14.17 -12.28 4.43
CA PRO A 26 15.08 -11.46 5.26
C PRO A 26 15.05 -9.96 4.91
N ASP A 27 14.76 -9.67 3.65
CA ASP A 27 14.73 -8.34 3.05
C ASP A 27 13.30 -7.93 2.67
N GLN A 28 12.35 -8.35 3.51
CA GLN A 28 10.98 -7.88 3.52
C GLN A 28 10.92 -6.35 3.67
N LEU A 29 9.98 -5.72 2.97
CA LEU A 29 9.59 -4.34 3.20
C LEU A 29 8.10 -4.29 3.55
N VAL A 30 7.74 -3.50 4.57
CA VAL A 30 6.36 -3.13 4.89
C VAL A 30 6.36 -1.64 5.21
N ALA A 31 5.64 -0.85 4.44
CA ALA A 31 5.62 0.61 4.58
C ALA A 31 4.24 1.19 4.24
N PRO A 32 3.92 2.40 4.74
CA PRO A 32 2.80 3.17 4.20
C PRO A 32 2.93 3.31 2.69
N ALA A 33 1.85 3.08 1.95
CA ALA A 33 1.87 3.16 0.49
C ALA A 33 2.27 4.57 0.01
N ALA A 34 1.96 5.62 0.77
CA ALA A 34 2.39 6.98 0.49
C ALA A 34 3.92 7.18 0.48
N ALA A 35 4.66 6.39 1.26
CA ALA A 35 6.11 6.48 1.42
C ALA A 35 6.89 5.70 0.36
N VAL A 36 6.22 4.84 -0.42
CA VAL A 36 6.85 4.11 -1.52
C VAL A 36 6.93 5.02 -2.75
N ALA A 37 8.04 4.93 -3.49
CA ALA A 37 8.25 5.70 -4.71
C ALA A 37 7.41 5.17 -5.88
N ALA A 38 6.75 6.06 -6.62
CA ALA A 38 5.76 5.71 -7.65
C ALA A 38 6.28 4.87 -8.83
N GLY A 39 7.58 4.61 -8.92
CA GLY A 39 8.21 3.85 -10.00
C GLY A 39 7.87 2.35 -10.02
N GLU A 40 8.59 1.60 -10.83
CA GLU A 40 8.51 0.13 -10.83
C GLU A 40 8.87 -0.43 -9.45
N GLN A 41 8.20 -1.51 -9.08
CA GLN A 41 8.43 -2.22 -7.82
C GLN A 41 8.63 -3.70 -8.12
N PRO A 42 9.34 -4.44 -7.27
CA PRO A 42 9.57 -5.87 -7.44
C PRO A 42 8.27 -6.64 -7.64
N TYR A 43 8.35 -7.75 -8.39
CA TYR A 43 7.19 -8.58 -8.72
C TYR A 43 6.45 -9.10 -7.47
N PHE A 44 7.18 -9.56 -6.46
CA PHE A 44 6.63 -10.04 -5.19
C PHE A 44 6.27 -8.88 -4.26
N SER A 45 5.33 -8.05 -4.71
CA SER A 45 4.75 -6.94 -3.94
C SER A 45 3.26 -7.16 -3.72
N LEU A 46 2.74 -6.65 -2.62
CA LEU A 46 1.32 -6.67 -2.28
C LEU A 46 0.89 -5.31 -1.75
N LEU A 47 -0.38 -4.98 -1.99
CA LEU A 47 -0.99 -3.74 -1.53
C LEU A 47 -2.22 -4.08 -0.69
N LEU A 48 -2.26 -3.56 0.54
CA LEU A 48 -3.40 -3.66 1.45
C LEU A 48 -4.11 -2.30 1.47
N VAL A 49 -5.34 -2.27 0.97
CA VAL A 49 -6.16 -1.05 0.92
C VAL A 49 -7.33 -1.23 1.87
N ARG A 50 -7.35 -0.43 2.94
CA ARG A 50 -8.50 -0.37 3.84
C ARG A 50 -9.51 0.63 3.28
N GLN A 51 -10.64 0.14 2.77
CA GLN A 51 -11.67 0.99 2.15
C GLN A 51 -12.55 1.72 3.19
N GLY A 52 -12.51 1.29 4.44
CA GLY A 52 -13.23 1.91 5.55
C GLY A 52 -13.18 1.02 6.79
N TRP A 53 -13.15 1.64 7.97
CA TRP A 53 -13.36 0.97 9.26
C TRP A 53 -14.32 1.83 10.07
N PRO A 54 -15.30 1.24 10.74
CA PRO A 54 -16.14 2.03 11.63
C PRO A 54 -15.25 2.60 12.75
N GLN A 55 -15.45 3.86 13.12
CA GLN A 55 -14.67 4.49 14.21
C GLN A 55 -14.81 3.74 15.55
N VAL A 56 -15.88 2.97 15.68
CA VAL A 56 -16.15 2.04 16.76
C VAL A 56 -16.39 0.66 16.17
N LEU A 57 -15.70 -0.35 16.71
CA LEU A 57 -16.04 -1.74 16.45
C LEU A 57 -17.46 -2.00 16.98
N PRO A 58 -18.30 -2.77 16.27
CA PRO A 58 -19.56 -3.25 16.84
C PRO A 58 -19.32 -4.11 18.08
#